data_AF-A0A081ACD9-F1
#
_entry.id   AF-A0A081ACD9-F1
#
_cell.length_a   1.000
_cell.length_b   1.000
_cell.length_c   1.000
_cell.angle_alpha   90.00
_cell.angle_beta   90.00
_cell.angle_gamma   90.00
#
_symmetry.space_group_name_H-M   'P 1'
#
loop_
_entity.id
_entity.type
_entity.pdbx_description
1 polymer ?
#
loop_
_entity_poly.entity_id
_entity_poly.type
_entity_poly.pdbx_seq_one_letter_code
_entity_poly.pdbx_strand_id
1 'polypeptide(L)' 'MAAPHLAGTIALALSARPGLCFENMKEILSNSADRALPRAAQTCGTMSDTVFPNNEYGYGRINAQNVVNAALTY' A
#
# COMPACT_ATOMS: atom_id res chain seq x y z
N MET A 1 -8.74 0.85 -12.63
CA MET A 1 -9.19 -0.31 -11.82
C MET A 1 -8.16 -0.62 -10.72
N ALA A 2 -8.22 0.04 -9.55
CA ALA A 2 -7.23 -0.14 -8.47
C ALA A 2 -7.69 -1.13 -7.38
N ALA A 3 -8.96 -1.05 -6.98
CA ALA A 3 -9.54 -1.91 -5.95
C ALA A 3 -9.36 -3.43 -6.17
N PRO A 4 -9.58 -4.01 -7.37
CA PRO A 4 -9.38 -5.45 -7.55
C PRO A 4 -7.90 -5.89 -7.44
N HIS A 5 -6.95 -5.03 -7.82
CA HIS A 5 -5.51 -5.31 -7.63
C HIS A 5 -5.13 -5.32 -6.14
N LEU A 6 -5.69 -4.39 -5.37
CA LEU A 6 -5.53 -4.37 -3.92
C LEU A 6 -6.13 -5.63 -3.29
N ALA A 7 -7.36 -6.01 -3.68
CA ALA A 7 -8.02 -7.22 -3.18
C ALA A 7 -7.22 -8.50 -3.49
N GLY A 8 -6.69 -8.63 -4.71
CA GLY A 8 -5.80 -9.75 -5.07
C GLY A 8 -4.51 -9.76 -4.24
N THR A 9 -3.93 -8.59 -3.95
CA THR A 9 -2.74 -8.50 -3.10
C THR A 9 -3.03 -8.93 -1.66
N ILE A 10 -4.16 -8.49 -1.09
CA ILE A 10 -4.62 -8.92 0.24
C ILE A 10 -4.85 -10.44 0.26
N ALA A 11 -5.44 -11.00 -0.80
CA ALA A 11 -5.65 -12.45 -0.91
C ALA A 11 -4.32 -13.23 -0.93
N LEU A 12 -3.29 -12.74 -1.62
CA LEU A 12 -1.95 -13.35 -1.60
C LEU A 12 -1.35 -13.31 -0.18
N ALA A 13 -1.43 -12.16 0.49
CA ALA A 13 -0.92 -12.02 1.85
C ALA A 13 -1.63 -12.93 2.86
N LEU A 14 -2.96 -13.03 2.78
CA LEU A 14 -3.76 -13.93 3.62
C LEU A 14 -3.53 -15.41 3.29
N SER A 15 -3.21 -15.74 2.03
CA SER A 15 -2.83 -17.09 1.63
C SER A 15 -1.46 -17.48 2.21
N ALA A 16 -0.52 -16.55 2.25
CA ALA A 16 0.81 -16.74 2.84
C ALA A 16 0.76 -16.77 4.37
N ARG A 17 -0.08 -15.94 4.99
CA ARG A 17 -0.31 -15.90 6.43
C ARG A 17 -1.81 -15.71 6.76
N PRO A 18 -2.51 -16.82 7.06
CA PRO A 18 -3.89 -16.75 7.51
C PRO A 18 -4.04 -16.04 8.86
N GLY A 19 -5.21 -15.44 9.10
CA GLY A 19 -5.59 -14.88 10.41
C GLY A 19 -5.15 -13.44 10.68
N LEU A 20 -4.58 -12.73 9.70
CA LEU A 20 -4.32 -11.29 9.84
C LEU A 20 -5.63 -10.51 9.95
N CYS A 21 -5.77 -9.75 11.05
CA CYS A 21 -6.86 -8.81 11.23
C CYS A 21 -6.72 -7.58 10.32
N PHE A 22 -7.82 -6.84 10.17
CA PHE A 22 -7.87 -5.64 9.31
C PHE A 22 -6.77 -4.62 9.64
N GLU A 23 -6.56 -4.29 10.91
CA GLU A 23 -5.56 -3.28 11.32
C GLU A 23 -4.14 -3.72 10.94
N ASN A 24 -3.77 -4.97 11.20
CA ASN A 24 -2.46 -5.51 10.83
C ASN A 24 -2.26 -5.47 9.32
N MET A 25 -3.28 -5.87 8.55
CA MET A 25 -3.21 -5.81 7.08
C MET A 25 -3.07 -4.37 6.58
N LYS A 26 -3.79 -3.42 7.16
CA LYS A 26 -3.70 -2.00 6.82
C LYS A 26 -2.30 -1.44 7.12
N GLU A 27 -1.71 -1.81 8.24
CA GLU A 27 -0.33 -1.43 8.60
C GLU A 27 0.69 -2.00 7.62
N ILE A 28 0.62 -3.31 7.33
CA ILE A 28 1.47 -3.98 6.34
C ILE A 28 1.38 -3.27 4.99
N LEU A 29 0.16 -3.03 4.48
CA LEU A 29 -0.07 -2.38 3.19
C LEU A 29 0.54 -0.97 3.13
N SER A 30 0.36 -0.19 4.21
CA SER A 30 0.82 1.20 4.28
C SER A 30 2.34 1.30 4.36
N ASN A 31 2.98 0.38 5.10
CA ASN A 31 4.44 0.35 5.28
C ASN A 31 5.18 -0.29 4.10
N SER A 32 4.49 -1.11 3.29
CA SER A 32 5.08 -1.82 2.16
C SER A 32 4.96 -1.10 0.81
N ALA A 33 4.29 0.06 0.78
CA ALA A 33 4.01 0.79 -0.44
C ALA A 33 5.25 1.48 -1.05
N ASP A 34 5.38 1.42 -2.37
CA ASP A 34 6.44 2.12 -3.10
C ASP A 34 6.14 3.63 -3.14
N ARG A 35 7.17 4.45 -2.83
CA ARG A 35 7.08 5.92 -2.82
C ARG A 35 7.84 6.60 -3.95
N ALA A 36 8.67 5.85 -4.70
CA ALA A 36 9.31 6.33 -5.91
C ALA A 36 8.29 6.35 -7.06
N LEU A 37 7.48 7.41 -7.11
CA LEU A 37 6.34 7.54 -8.02
C LEU A 37 6.47 8.76 -8.94
N PRO A 38 5.86 8.71 -10.14
CA PRO A 38 5.77 9.88 -11.00
C PRO A 38 5.09 11.03 -10.27
N ARG A 39 5.63 12.24 -10.45
CA ARG A 39 4.99 13.46 -9.93
C ARG A 39 3.60 13.59 -10.52
N ALA A 40 2.62 13.85 -9.66
CA ALA A 40 1.26 14.10 -10.12
C ALA A 40 1.18 15.43 -10.90
N ALA A 41 2.19 16.30 -10.71
CA ALA A 41 2.28 17.63 -11.32
C ALA A 41 1.06 18.53 -11.02
N GLN A 42 0.32 18.17 -9.97
CA GLN A 42 -0.84 18.87 -9.46
C GLN A 42 -0.71 18.87 -7.94
N THR A 43 -0.98 20.00 -7.30
CA THR A 43 -1.01 20.08 -5.84
C THR A 43 -2.45 19.86 -5.41
N CYS A 44 -2.79 18.68 -4.90
CA CYS A 44 -4.10 18.46 -4.28
C CYS A 44 -4.08 19.05 -2.86
N GLY A 45 -4.37 20.35 -2.75
CA GLY A 45 -4.40 21.08 -1.48
C GLY A 45 -3.03 21.68 -1.11
N THR A 46 -2.61 21.54 0.14
CA THR A 46 -1.34 22.11 0.67
C THR A 46 -0.23 21.07 0.84
N MET A 47 -0.48 19.80 0.52
CA MET A 47 0.51 18.73 0.67
C MET A 47 1.33 18.54 -0.62
N SER A 48 2.63 18.31 -0.45
CA SER A 48 3.54 18.01 -1.56
C SER A 48 3.28 16.62 -2.11
N ASP A 49 3.30 16.46 -3.44
CA ASP A 49 3.16 15.17 -4.12
C ASP A 49 4.34 14.20 -3.87
N THR A 50 5.43 14.70 -3.27
CA THR A 50 6.61 13.90 -2.88
C THR A 50 6.63 13.47 -1.41
N VAL A 51 5.70 13.94 -0.58
CA VAL A 51 5.63 13.61 0.84
C VAL A 51 4.50 12.62 1.05
N PHE A 52 4.78 11.46 1.65
CA PHE A 52 3.79 10.41 1.87
C PHE A 52 3.42 10.28 3.35
N PRO A 53 2.14 10.07 3.70
CA PRO A 53 1.02 9.94 2.78
C PRO A 53 0.58 11.28 2.13
N ASN A 54 0.04 11.24 0.91
CA ASN A 54 -0.53 12.39 0.21
C ASN A 54 -1.92 12.11 -0.38
N ASN A 55 -2.52 13.13 -0.97
CA ASN A 55 -3.89 13.08 -1.48
C ASN A 55 -3.99 12.39 -2.85
N GLU A 56 -2.88 12.21 -3.54
CA GLU A 56 -2.78 11.64 -4.88
C GLU A 56 -2.62 10.11 -4.83
N TYR A 57 -1.76 9.62 -3.93
CA TYR A 57 -1.34 8.22 -3.86
C TYR A 57 -1.56 7.58 -2.48
N GLY A 58 -2.06 8.32 -1.49
CA GLY A 58 -2.12 7.80 -0.12
C GLY A 58 -0.72 7.48 0.37
N TYR A 59 -0.49 6.25 0.84
CA TYR A 59 0.83 5.81 1.31
C TYR A 59 1.83 5.45 0.19
N GLY A 60 1.35 5.35 -1.05
CA GLY A 60 2.15 4.98 -2.22
C GLY A 60 1.47 3.91 -3.09
N ARG A 61 2.23 3.35 -4.04
CA ARG A 61 1.74 2.29 -4.92
C ARG A 61 1.90 0.94 -4.24
N ILE A 62 0.86 0.10 -4.35
CA ILE A 62 0.88 -1.27 -3.84
C ILE A 62 2.06 -2.07 -4.42
N ASN A 63 2.80 -2.76 -3.56
CA ASN A 63 3.86 -3.68 -3.94
C ASN A 63 3.56 -5.07 -3.35
N ALA A 64 3.04 -5.98 -4.17
CA ALA A 64 2.55 -7.26 -3.70
C ALA A 64 3.65 -8.13 -3.06
N GLN A 65 4.89 -8.07 -3.58
CA GLN A 65 6.01 -8.82 -3.02
C GLN A 65 6.38 -8.32 -1.63
N ASN A 66 6.50 -6.99 -1.46
CA ASN A 66 6.80 -6.40 -0.15
C ASN A 66 5.70 -6.71 0.86
N VAL A 67 4.43 -6.61 0.46
CA VAL A 67 3.27 -6.92 1.32
C VAL A 67 3.29 -8.38 1.78
N VAL A 68 3.52 -9.33 0.88
CA VAL A 68 3.60 -10.76 1.23
C VAL A 68 4.79 -11.04 2.15
N ASN A 69 5.95 -10.44 1.88
CA ASN A 69 7.13 -10.59 2.73
C ASN A 69 6.90 -10.01 4.14
N ALA A 70 6.32 -8.81 4.23
CA ALA A 70 6.00 -8.18 5.51
C ALA A 70 4.93 -8.96 6.30
N ALA A 71 3.94 -9.55 5.60
CA ALA A 71 2.96 -10.43 6.23
C ALA A 71 3.62 -11.65 6.88
N LEU A 72 4.60 -12.28 6.24
CA LEU A 72 5.31 -13.44 6.79
C LEU A 72 6.11 -13.12 8.06
N THR A 73 6.55 -11.87 8.24
CA THR A 73 7.37 -11.42 9.39
C THR A 73 6.58 -10.71 10.50
N TYR A 74 5.27 -10.50 10.30
CA TYR A 74 4.39 -9.80 11.27
C TYR A 74 4.14 -10.60 12.56
#